data_AF-A0A7Z0JCL2-F1
#
_entry.id   AF-A0A7Z0JCL2-F1
#
_cell.length_a   1.000
_cell.length_b   1.000
_cell.length_c   1.000
_cell.angle_alpha   90.00
_cell.angle_beta   90.00
_cell.angle_gamma   90.00
#
_symmetry.space_group_name_H-M   'P 1'
#
loop_
_entity.id
_entity.type
_entity.pdbx_description
1 polymer ?
#
loop_
_entity_poly.entity_id
_entity_poly.type
_entity_poly.pdbx_seq_one_letter_code
_entity_poly.pdbx_strand_id
1 'polypeptide(L)'
;MTDRLTIGEFSRVTHLSIRTLRRYHEQDLLVPAEVDPFNGYRYYSPDQVRPALVIRRFRELDLPIADIRRFLTAESQPPTGEAGSDTARQIVAAHLRRLEDRLGRTQRAVEVLRELLDPDAQRQVTLETFPPQRVLAVSLEVPPGADLTWYDSAMRDLDEASGHRRVLPPGGRYTHELFSEGHGHATVYLPAEATPSSAAPDGVRELHLPERTAAVATHLGPHDDLDLTYGAVGSFAARHGLKSQNLVEEVYLVGPRDTDQPNRWRTLVAWLVET
;
A
#
# COMPACT_ATOMS: atom_id res chain seq x y z
N MET A 1 12.66 -54.46 13.80
CA MET A 1 13.19 -54.33 12.43
C MET A 1 13.64 -52.91 12.27
N THR A 2 14.93 -52.69 12.07
CA THR A 2 15.56 -51.36 11.99
C THR A 2 15.22 -50.77 10.63
N ASP A 3 14.10 -50.05 10.56
CA ASP A 3 13.68 -49.38 9.33
C ASP A 3 14.62 -48.18 9.13
N ARG A 4 15.64 -48.36 8.28
CA ARG A 4 16.67 -47.36 7.98
C ARG A 4 16.65 -47.10 6.49
N LEU A 5 16.72 -45.83 6.11
CA LEU A 5 16.71 -45.39 4.73
C LEU A 5 18.14 -45.11 4.28
N THR A 6 18.55 -45.68 3.15
CA THR A 6 19.77 -45.25 2.46
C THR A 6 19.65 -43.78 2.06
N ILE A 7 20.78 -43.09 1.85
CA ILE A 7 20.76 -41.69 1.38
C ILE A 7 19.96 -41.51 0.07
N GLY A 8 19.91 -42.53 -0.80
CA GLY A 8 19.12 -42.51 -2.02
C GLY A 8 17.61 -42.61 -1.77
N GLU A 9 17.18 -43.49 -0.87
CA GLU A 9 15.77 -43.58 -0.44
C GLU A 9 15.32 -42.32 0.27
N PHE A 10 16.14 -41.83 1.21
CA PHE A 10 15.87 -40.60 1.94
C PHE A 10 15.78 -39.39 1.01
N SER A 11 16.64 -39.33 -0.01
CA SER A 11 16.58 -38.31 -1.07
C SER A 11 15.25 -38.34 -1.83
N ARG A 12 14.72 -39.52 -2.17
CA ARG A 12 13.43 -39.65 -2.86
C ARG A 12 12.25 -39.16 -2.01
N VAL A 13 12.23 -39.52 -0.72
CA VAL A 13 11.12 -39.17 0.18
C VAL A 13 11.12 -37.70 0.57
N THR A 14 12.31 -37.12 0.77
CA THR A 14 12.44 -35.70 1.20
C THR A 14 12.55 -34.73 0.03
N HIS A 15 12.81 -35.25 -1.17
CA HIS A 15 13.24 -34.51 -2.37
C HIS A 15 14.49 -33.62 -2.15
N LEU A 16 15.27 -33.89 -1.11
CA LEU A 16 16.59 -33.29 -0.96
C LEU A 16 17.57 -34.08 -1.82
N SER A 17 18.33 -33.40 -2.69
CA SER A 17 19.36 -34.09 -3.47
C SER A 17 20.39 -34.76 -2.55
N ILE A 18 20.99 -35.86 -2.99
CA ILE A 18 22.08 -36.54 -2.26
C ILE A 18 23.21 -35.55 -1.91
N ARG A 19 23.53 -34.62 -2.82
CA ARG A 19 24.50 -33.55 -2.58
C ARG A 19 24.06 -32.62 -1.45
N THR A 20 22.79 -32.23 -1.42
CA THR A 20 22.23 -31.39 -0.36
C THR A 20 22.28 -32.09 1.00
N LEU A 21 21.92 -33.38 1.04
CA LEU A 21 21.98 -34.20 2.25
C LEU A 21 23.41 -34.30 2.80
N ARG A 22 24.39 -34.55 1.93
CA ARG A 22 25.82 -34.53 2.32
C ARG A 22 26.25 -33.18 2.88
N ARG A 23 25.87 -32.09 2.22
CA ARG A 23 26.16 -30.73 2.69
C ARG A 23 25.51 -30.43 4.05
N TYR A 24 24.27 -30.86 4.28
CA TYR A 24 23.61 -30.64 5.58
C TYR A 24 24.23 -31.48 6.69
N HIS A 25 24.75 -32.66 6.37
CA HIS A 25 25.56 -33.42 7.31
C HIS A 25 26.88 -32.70 7.64
N GLU A 26 27.60 -32.20 6.64
CA GLU A 26 28.83 -31.42 6.83
C GLU A 26 28.63 -30.11 7.64
N GLN A 27 27.39 -29.59 7.65
CA GLN A 27 27.01 -28.37 8.37
C GLN A 27 26.34 -28.65 9.72
N ASP A 28 26.30 -29.92 10.17
CA ASP A 28 25.59 -30.35 11.38
C ASP A 28 24.13 -29.85 11.43
N LEU A 29 23.48 -29.75 10.26
CA LEU A 29 22.08 -29.35 10.14
C LEU A 29 21.16 -30.57 10.08
N LEU A 30 21.59 -31.62 9.39
CA LEU A 30 20.89 -32.90 9.30
C LEU A 30 21.91 -34.03 9.27
N VAL A 31 22.19 -34.59 10.44
CA VAL A 31 23.18 -35.66 10.61
C VAL A 31 22.51 -37.02 10.37
N PRO A 32 23.08 -37.93 9.56
CA PRO A 32 22.58 -39.29 9.40
C PRO A 32 22.46 -40.00 10.75
N ALA A 33 21.45 -40.84 10.93
CA ALA A 33 21.32 -41.68 12.12
C ALA A 33 22.51 -42.64 12.28
N GLU A 34 23.10 -43.09 11.18
CA GLU A 34 24.30 -43.91 11.18
C GLU A 34 25.18 -43.62 9.96
N VAL A 35 26.49 -43.65 10.17
CA VAL A 35 27.48 -43.70 9.11
C VAL A 35 28.26 -45.00 9.26
N ASP A 36 28.20 -45.86 8.24
CA ASP A 36 28.90 -47.14 8.23
C ASP A 36 30.42 -46.88 8.29
N PRO A 37 31.14 -47.44 9.29
CA PRO A 37 32.55 -47.15 9.52
C PRO A 37 33.48 -47.79 8.46
N PHE A 38 33.03 -48.78 7.71
CA PHE A 38 33.84 -49.50 6.72
C PHE A 38 33.75 -48.90 5.32
N ASN A 39 32.57 -48.43 4.92
CA ASN A 39 32.33 -47.93 3.56
C ASN A 39 31.85 -46.46 3.50
N GLY A 40 31.58 -45.83 4.65
CA GLY A 40 31.13 -44.44 4.73
C GLY A 40 29.69 -44.19 4.24
N TYR A 41 28.89 -45.25 4.05
CA TYR A 41 27.48 -45.12 3.69
C TYR A 41 26.69 -44.45 4.80
N ARG A 42 25.76 -43.59 4.39
CA ARG A 42 24.91 -42.82 5.31
C ARG A 42 23.51 -43.42 5.32
N TYR A 43 23.03 -43.68 6.52
CA TYR A 43 21.70 -44.20 6.78
C TYR A 43 20.92 -43.22 7.65
N TYR A 44 19.65 -43.01 7.31
CA TYR A 44 18.73 -42.11 7.99
C TYR A 44 17.58 -42.88 8.62
N SER A 45 17.06 -42.40 9.75
CA SER A 45 15.82 -42.92 10.35
C SER A 45 14.58 -42.30 9.66
N PRO A 46 13.45 -43.03 9.55
CA PRO A 46 12.15 -42.47 9.18
C PRO A 46 11.76 -41.22 9.97
N ASP A 47 12.15 -41.13 11.25
CA ASP A 47 11.87 -39.97 12.10
C ASP A 47 12.55 -38.69 11.62
N GLN A 48 13.64 -38.82 10.83
CA GLN A 48 14.37 -37.68 10.26
C GLN A 48 13.69 -37.09 9.03
N VAL A 49 12.67 -37.75 8.48
CA VAL A 49 11.94 -37.26 7.29
C VAL A 49 11.23 -35.94 7.60
N ARG A 50 10.54 -35.83 8.74
CA ARG A 50 9.84 -34.59 9.12
C ARG A 50 10.80 -33.41 9.29
N PRO A 51 11.90 -33.50 10.08
CA PRO A 51 12.93 -32.46 10.14
C PRO A 51 13.51 -32.09 8.78
N ALA A 52 13.78 -33.07 7.91
CA ALA A 52 14.32 -32.80 6.57
C ALA A 52 13.35 -32.01 5.67
N LEU A 53 12.05 -32.34 5.72
CA LEU A 53 11.02 -31.58 5.01
C LEU A 53 10.87 -30.16 5.56
N VAL A 54 11.00 -29.97 6.88
CA VAL A 54 11.02 -28.64 7.51
C VAL A 54 12.21 -27.82 7.04
N ILE A 55 13.42 -28.39 7.07
CA ILE A 55 14.64 -27.75 6.56
C ILE A 55 14.43 -27.32 5.11
N ARG A 56 13.89 -28.22 4.26
CA ARG A 56 13.62 -27.92 2.85
C ARG A 56 12.70 -26.71 2.71
N ARG A 57 11.53 -26.71 3.35
CA ARG A 57 10.54 -25.63 3.26
C ARG A 57 11.12 -24.30 3.72
N PHE A 58 11.84 -24.28 4.84
CA PHE A 58 12.46 -23.04 5.33
C PHE A 58 13.57 -22.54 4.43
N ARG A 59 14.32 -23.43 3.77
CA ARG A 59 15.32 -23.03 2.77
C ARG A 59 14.70 -22.49 1.49
N GLU A 60 13.53 -22.99 1.08
CA GLU A 60 12.73 -22.42 -0.03
C GLU A 60 12.21 -21.01 0.30
N LEU A 61 12.08 -20.67 1.59
CA LEU A 61 11.69 -19.34 2.07
C LEU A 61 12.89 -18.43 2.40
N ASP A 62 14.12 -18.84 2.08
CA ASP A 62 15.37 -18.13 2.41
C ASP A 62 15.64 -17.94 3.91
N LEU A 63 15.07 -18.79 4.79
CA LEU A 63 15.41 -18.73 6.20
C LEU A 63 16.89 -19.10 6.41
N PRO A 64 17.65 -18.32 7.21
CA PRO A 64 19.05 -18.63 7.50
C PRO A 64 19.21 -19.98 8.20
N ILE A 65 20.28 -20.72 7.86
CA ILE A 65 20.56 -22.05 8.45
C ILE A 65 20.66 -21.98 9.99
N ALA A 66 21.20 -20.90 10.53
CA ALA A 66 21.28 -20.69 11.97
C ALA A 66 19.90 -20.65 12.64
N ASP A 67 18.92 -19.97 12.02
CA ASP A 67 17.55 -19.90 12.51
C ASP A 67 16.82 -21.25 12.34
N ILE A 68 17.09 -21.98 11.26
CA ILE A 68 16.56 -23.34 11.07
C ILE A 68 17.07 -24.27 12.17
N ARG A 69 18.36 -24.20 12.52
CA ARG A 69 18.93 -25.01 13.61
C ARG A 69 18.23 -24.69 14.94
N ARG A 70 18.08 -23.41 15.28
CA ARG A 70 17.37 -22.98 16.49
C ARG A 70 15.92 -23.46 16.51
N PHE A 71 15.23 -23.39 15.37
CA PHE A 71 13.87 -23.90 15.23
C PHE A 71 13.79 -25.41 15.50
N LEU A 72 14.66 -26.21 14.88
CA LEU A 72 14.66 -27.67 15.08
C LEU A 72 15.01 -28.06 16.52
N THR A 73 15.93 -27.34 17.17
CA THR A 73 16.25 -27.53 18.58
C THR A 73 15.04 -27.24 19.47
N ALA A 74 14.33 -26.15 19.19
CA ALA A 74 13.14 -25.73 19.94
C ALA A 74 11.98 -26.76 19.80
N GLU A 75 11.74 -27.29 18.60
CA GLU A 75 10.73 -28.33 18.35
C GLU A 75 11.06 -29.69 18.96
N SER A 76 12.34 -29.98 19.22
CA SER A 76 12.80 -31.25 19.80
C SER A 76 12.69 -31.29 21.33
N GLN A 77 12.41 -30.15 21.99
CA GLN A 77 12.25 -30.09 23.44
C GLN A 77 10.86 -30.62 23.86
N PRO A 78 10.76 -31.38 24.97
CA PRO A 78 9.48 -31.90 25.43
C PRO A 78 8.50 -30.77 25.78
N PRO A 79 7.18 -30.98 25.61
CA PRO A 79 6.13 -29.95 25.78
C PRO A 79 5.96 -29.43 27.23
N THR A 80 6.81 -29.86 28.17
CA THR A 80 6.82 -29.39 29.56
C THR A 80 7.44 -28.00 29.75
N GLY A 81 8.03 -27.40 28.71
CA GLY A 81 8.52 -26.03 28.74
C GLY A 81 7.85 -25.15 27.68
N GLU A 82 7.00 -24.22 28.11
CA GLU A 82 6.37 -23.19 27.25
C GLU A 82 7.41 -22.43 26.40
N ALA A 83 8.65 -22.29 26.92
CA ALA A 83 9.76 -21.59 26.29
C ALA A 83 10.23 -22.16 24.93
N GLY A 84 10.11 -23.47 24.70
CA GLY A 84 10.53 -24.11 23.44
C GLY A 84 9.57 -23.76 22.30
N SER A 85 8.26 -23.92 22.54
CA SER A 85 7.22 -23.58 21.56
C SER A 85 7.24 -22.08 21.22
N ASP A 86 7.51 -21.23 22.22
CA ASP A 86 7.61 -19.79 22.00
C ASP A 86 8.81 -19.39 21.16
N THR A 87 9.96 -20.06 21.32
CA THR A 87 11.15 -19.82 20.49
C THR A 87 10.89 -20.17 19.03
N ALA A 88 10.29 -21.32 18.74
CA ALA A 88 9.95 -21.75 17.38
C ALA A 88 8.97 -20.77 16.72
N ARG A 89 7.91 -20.36 17.43
CA ARG A 89 6.96 -19.34 16.97
C ARG A 89 7.64 -18.00 16.70
N GLN A 90 8.54 -17.56 17.59
CA GLN A 90 9.23 -16.29 17.46
C GLN A 90 10.12 -16.25 16.22
N ILE A 91 10.82 -17.35 15.89
CA ILE A 91 11.65 -17.45 14.69
C ILE A 91 10.79 -17.32 13.43
N VAL A 92 9.68 -18.06 13.36
CA VAL A 92 8.76 -18.02 12.21
C VAL A 92 8.14 -16.62 12.07
N ALA A 93 7.62 -16.05 13.16
CA ALA A 93 7.00 -14.72 13.16
C ALA A 93 8.00 -13.62 12.77
N ALA A 94 9.25 -13.71 13.25
CA ALA A 94 10.29 -12.76 12.88
C ALA A 94 10.65 -12.85 11.39
N HIS A 95 10.64 -14.05 10.81
CA HIS A 95 10.91 -14.21 9.39
C HIS A 95 9.74 -13.76 8.51
N LEU A 96 8.50 -14.05 8.92
CA LEU A 96 7.30 -13.56 8.25
C LEU A 96 7.32 -12.02 8.12
N ARG A 97 7.58 -11.31 9.23
CA ARG A 97 7.72 -9.84 9.21
C ARG A 97 8.79 -9.36 8.23
N ARG A 98 9.96 -10.02 8.20
CA ARG A 98 11.03 -9.68 7.24
C ARG A 98 10.59 -9.85 5.78
N LEU A 99 9.78 -10.88 5.48
CA LEU A 99 9.24 -11.12 4.15
C LEU A 99 8.20 -10.07 3.77
N GLU A 100 7.30 -9.71 4.68
CA GLU A 100 6.31 -8.64 4.51
C GLU A 100 6.98 -7.28 4.28
N ASP A 101 7.99 -6.94 5.08
CA ASP A 101 8.78 -5.71 4.90
C ASP A 101 9.49 -5.66 3.54
N ARG A 102 9.99 -6.81 3.06
CA ARG A 102 10.64 -6.93 1.75
C ARG A 102 9.62 -6.77 0.63
N LEU A 103 8.43 -7.36 0.76
CA LEU A 103 7.34 -7.22 -0.20
C LEU A 103 6.94 -5.74 -0.35
N GLY A 104 6.68 -5.06 0.76
CA GLY A 104 6.29 -3.64 0.74
C GLY A 104 7.39 -2.72 0.19
N ARG A 105 8.67 -3.04 0.40
CA ARG A 105 9.78 -2.31 -0.25
C ARG A 105 9.86 -2.55 -1.75
N THR A 106 9.68 -3.79 -2.19
CA THR A 106 9.71 -4.14 -3.61
C THR A 106 8.53 -3.52 -4.35
N GLN A 107 7.33 -3.53 -3.78
CA GLN A 107 6.15 -2.90 -4.38
C GLN A 107 6.36 -1.41 -4.62
N ARG A 108 6.82 -0.67 -3.60
CA ARG A 108 7.19 0.75 -3.74
C ARG A 108 8.26 0.99 -4.79
N ALA A 109 9.29 0.15 -4.84
CA ALA A 109 10.31 0.26 -5.87
C ALA A 109 9.76 0.02 -7.29
N VAL A 110 8.81 -0.91 -7.45
CA VAL A 110 8.15 -1.16 -8.73
C VAL A 110 7.29 0.04 -9.17
N GLU A 111 6.57 0.68 -8.24
CA GLU A 111 5.80 1.90 -8.51
C GLU A 111 6.70 3.01 -9.05
N VAL A 112 7.77 3.35 -8.31
CA VAL A 112 8.77 4.34 -8.74
C VAL A 112 9.39 3.99 -10.10
N LEU A 113 9.73 2.72 -10.34
CA LEU A 113 10.31 2.32 -11.62
C LEU A 113 9.32 2.44 -12.79
N ARG A 114 8.03 2.18 -12.54
CA ARG A 114 6.99 2.38 -13.56
C ARG A 114 6.82 3.86 -13.89
N GLU A 115 6.87 4.73 -12.90
CA GLU A 115 6.86 6.18 -13.08
C GLU A 115 8.05 6.67 -13.93
N LEU A 116 9.26 6.17 -13.64
CA LEU A 116 10.45 6.54 -14.40
C LEU A 116 10.43 6.05 -15.85
N LEU A 117 9.83 4.89 -16.10
CA LEU A 117 9.77 4.32 -17.45
C LEU A 117 8.81 5.08 -18.36
N ASP A 118 7.75 5.67 -17.80
CA ASP A 118 6.80 6.44 -18.58
C ASP A 118 6.15 7.55 -17.74
N PRO A 119 6.83 8.71 -17.61
CA PRO A 119 6.35 9.83 -16.79
C PRO A 119 5.03 10.44 -17.28
N ASP A 120 4.77 10.31 -18.59
CA ASP A 120 3.56 10.84 -19.26
C ASP A 120 2.50 9.74 -19.52
N ALA A 121 2.81 8.45 -19.35
CA ALA A 121 2.01 7.28 -19.78
C ALA A 121 0.55 7.28 -19.36
N GLN A 122 0.31 7.73 -18.13
CA GLN A 122 -0.93 7.40 -17.43
C GLN A 122 -1.91 8.57 -17.42
N ARG A 123 -1.50 9.76 -17.85
CA ARG A 123 -2.27 10.97 -17.60
C ARG A 123 -2.40 11.78 -18.88
N GLN A 124 -3.51 11.55 -19.58
CA GLN A 124 -3.96 12.46 -20.62
C GLN A 124 -4.34 13.77 -19.96
N VAL A 125 -3.49 14.79 -20.14
CA VAL A 125 -3.79 16.15 -19.72
C VAL A 125 -4.52 16.86 -20.85
N THR A 126 -5.69 17.41 -20.55
CA THR A 126 -6.50 18.22 -21.47
C THR A 126 -6.66 19.62 -20.92
N LEU A 127 -6.94 20.59 -21.80
CA LEU A 127 -7.37 21.93 -21.37
C LEU A 127 -8.90 21.96 -21.42
N GLU A 128 -9.53 22.25 -20.30
CA GLU A 128 -10.99 22.25 -20.17
C GLU A 128 -11.48 23.56 -19.54
N THR A 129 -12.67 24.00 -19.96
CA THR A 129 -13.37 25.14 -19.37
C THR A 129 -14.59 24.64 -18.63
N PHE A 130 -14.62 24.86 -17.33
CA PHE A 130 -15.77 24.55 -16.47
C PHE A 130 -16.73 25.73 -16.46
N PRO A 131 -18.05 25.49 -16.61
CA PRO A 131 -19.04 26.55 -16.56
C PRO A 131 -19.15 27.14 -15.14
N PRO A 132 -19.74 28.34 -15.00
CA PRO A 132 -20.11 28.89 -13.70
C PRO A 132 -21.03 27.92 -12.95
N GLN A 133 -20.80 27.77 -11.65
CA GLN A 133 -21.49 26.76 -10.85
C GLN A 133 -21.81 27.30 -9.45
N ARG A 134 -23.04 27.06 -9.00
CA ARG A 134 -23.45 27.32 -7.61
C ARG A 134 -23.13 26.11 -6.74
N VAL A 135 -22.51 26.36 -5.59
CA VAL A 135 -22.09 25.33 -4.65
C VAL A 135 -22.40 25.75 -3.23
N LEU A 136 -22.65 24.76 -2.36
CA LEU A 136 -22.50 24.92 -0.92
C LEU A 136 -21.05 24.64 -0.58
N ALA A 137 -20.44 25.46 0.27
CA ALA A 137 -19.02 25.35 0.59
C ALA A 137 -18.76 25.56 2.08
N VAL A 138 -17.74 24.87 2.57
CA VAL A 138 -17.11 25.08 3.87
C VAL A 138 -15.68 25.50 3.59
N SER A 139 -15.30 26.68 4.07
CA SER A 139 -13.94 27.22 3.94
C SER A 139 -13.29 27.30 5.32
N LEU A 140 -12.05 26.82 5.42
CA LEU A 140 -11.31 26.73 6.65
C LEU A 140 -9.82 26.91 6.43
N GLU A 141 -9.12 27.30 7.48
CA GLU A 141 -7.67 27.27 7.54
C GLU A 141 -7.23 25.95 8.18
N VAL A 142 -6.49 25.14 7.42
CA VAL A 142 -5.96 23.86 7.92
C VAL A 142 -4.65 24.14 8.64
N PRO A 143 -4.54 23.87 9.95
CA PRO A 143 -3.32 24.13 10.70
C PRO A 143 -2.23 23.08 10.41
N PRO A 144 -0.94 23.40 10.65
CA PRO A 144 0.15 22.45 10.48
C PRO A 144 -0.06 21.17 11.31
N GLY A 145 0.11 20.02 10.67
CA GLY A 145 -0.03 18.72 11.34
C GLY A 145 -1.47 18.30 11.64
N ALA A 146 -2.47 18.98 11.06
CA ALA A 146 -3.85 18.51 11.07
C ALA A 146 -3.95 17.13 10.40
N ASP A 147 -4.74 16.23 10.98
CA ASP A 147 -5.16 15.01 10.31
C ASP A 147 -6.30 15.29 9.32
N LEU A 148 -6.79 14.28 8.61
CA LEU A 148 -7.87 14.44 7.62
C LEU A 148 -9.27 14.61 8.24
N THR A 149 -9.40 14.69 9.57
CA THR A 149 -10.72 14.76 10.23
C THR A 149 -11.48 16.06 9.90
N TRP A 150 -10.76 17.13 9.55
CA TRP A 150 -11.38 18.38 9.12
C TRP A 150 -12.18 18.20 7.82
N TYR A 151 -11.69 17.36 6.90
CA TYR A 151 -12.36 17.09 5.62
C TYR A 151 -13.65 16.31 5.84
N ASP A 152 -13.60 15.28 6.70
CA ASP A 152 -14.78 14.50 7.07
C ASP A 152 -15.84 15.37 7.77
N SER A 153 -15.42 16.32 8.59
CA SER A 153 -16.33 17.29 9.22
C SER A 153 -16.98 18.21 8.19
N ALA A 154 -16.19 18.82 7.31
CA ALA A 154 -16.70 19.71 6.26
C ALA A 154 -17.70 18.98 5.34
N MET A 155 -17.41 17.73 4.98
CA MET A 155 -18.28 16.92 4.14
C MET A 155 -19.59 16.52 4.82
N ARG A 156 -19.57 16.30 6.14
CA ARG A 156 -20.77 16.04 6.94
C ARG A 156 -21.68 17.26 6.97
N ASP A 157 -21.11 18.44 7.20
CA ASP A 157 -21.88 19.69 7.25
C ASP A 157 -22.53 20.01 5.90
N LEU A 158 -21.82 19.74 4.79
CA LEU A 158 -22.35 19.89 3.43
C LEU A 158 -23.48 18.89 3.11
N ASP A 159 -23.37 17.65 3.58
CA ASP A 159 -24.44 16.65 3.42
C ASP A 159 -25.71 17.04 4.18
N GLU A 160 -25.55 17.57 5.40
CA GLU A 160 -26.68 18.09 6.19
C GLU A 160 -27.33 19.30 5.50
N ALA A 161 -26.53 20.28 5.09
CA ALA A 161 -27.02 21.49 4.43
C ALA A 161 -27.71 21.24 3.09
N SER A 162 -27.27 20.24 2.33
CA SER A 162 -27.87 19.86 1.04
C SER A 162 -29.08 18.93 1.16
N GLY A 163 -29.42 18.49 2.37
CA GLY A 163 -30.48 17.50 2.59
C GLY A 163 -30.18 16.18 1.88
N HIS A 164 -28.89 15.82 1.76
CA HIS A 164 -28.39 14.60 1.11
C HIS A 164 -28.77 14.45 -0.39
N ARG A 165 -29.21 15.53 -1.05
CA ARG A 165 -29.50 15.52 -2.49
C ARG A 165 -28.22 15.80 -3.28
N ARG A 166 -27.61 14.74 -3.81
CA ARG A 166 -26.40 14.83 -4.62
C ARG A 166 -26.76 14.80 -6.11
N VAL A 167 -26.46 15.90 -6.81
CA VAL A 167 -26.69 16.01 -8.26
C VAL A 167 -25.39 15.81 -9.04
N LEU A 168 -24.27 16.28 -8.49
CA LEU A 168 -22.95 16.23 -9.11
C LEU A 168 -21.87 15.90 -8.07
N PRO A 169 -20.68 15.44 -8.50
CA PRO A 169 -19.57 15.13 -7.61
C PRO A 169 -19.14 16.32 -6.74
N PRO A 170 -18.79 16.10 -5.47
CA PRO A 170 -18.20 17.14 -4.63
C PRO A 170 -16.80 17.49 -5.13
N GLY A 171 -16.29 18.62 -4.67
CA GLY A 171 -14.91 19.02 -4.94
C GLY A 171 -14.30 19.81 -3.83
N GLY A 172 -13.03 20.14 -4.01
CA GLY A 172 -12.26 20.95 -3.07
C GLY A 172 -11.36 21.91 -3.83
N ARG A 173 -11.12 23.08 -3.24
CA ARG A 173 -10.13 24.05 -3.70
C ARG A 173 -9.10 24.23 -2.61
N TYR A 174 -7.85 24.07 -2.98
CA TYR A 174 -6.74 24.00 -2.06
C TYR A 174 -5.64 24.94 -2.52
N THR A 175 -5.19 25.76 -1.58
CA THR A 175 -4.00 26.59 -1.76
C THR A 175 -2.75 25.71 -1.86
N HIS A 176 -1.74 26.17 -2.59
CA HIS A 176 -0.52 25.38 -2.84
C HIS A 176 0.26 25.08 -1.54
N GLU A 177 0.18 26.00 -0.58
CA GLU A 177 0.76 25.92 0.75
C GLU A 177 0.28 24.67 1.51
N LEU A 178 -0.98 24.27 1.29
CA LEU A 178 -1.55 23.08 1.94
C LEU A 178 -0.75 21.82 1.60
N PHE A 179 -0.23 21.73 0.38
CA PHE A 179 0.55 20.58 -0.09
C PHE A 179 2.04 20.72 0.19
N SER A 180 2.58 21.93 0.06
CA SER A 180 4.02 22.19 0.20
C SER A 180 4.47 22.34 1.65
N GLU A 181 3.60 22.88 2.51
CA GLU A 181 3.90 23.22 3.90
C GLU A 181 2.97 22.52 4.91
N GLY A 182 2.02 21.71 4.43
CA GLY A 182 1.10 20.93 5.28
C GLY A 182 0.07 21.78 6.03
N HIS A 183 -0.14 23.02 5.60
CA HIS A 183 -1.11 23.96 6.16
C HIS A 183 -1.52 24.98 5.11
N GLY A 184 -2.73 25.53 5.25
CA GLY A 184 -3.22 26.55 4.32
C GLY A 184 -4.72 26.56 4.20
N HIS A 185 -5.21 27.37 3.26
CA HIS A 185 -6.63 27.53 3.03
C HIS A 185 -7.21 26.38 2.21
N ALA A 186 -8.33 25.84 2.69
CA ALA A 186 -9.10 24.81 2.01
C ALA A 186 -10.58 25.23 1.91
N THR A 187 -11.16 25.04 0.73
CA THR A 187 -12.60 25.20 0.49
C THR A 187 -13.15 23.88 -0.05
N VAL A 188 -13.91 23.15 0.75
CA VAL A 188 -14.62 21.95 0.31
C VAL A 188 -16.01 22.36 -0.12
N TYR A 189 -16.50 21.81 -1.23
CA TYR A 189 -17.79 22.21 -1.79
C TYR A 189 -18.61 21.03 -2.33
N LEU A 190 -19.92 21.23 -2.34
CA LEU A 190 -20.90 20.36 -2.98
C LEU A 190 -21.74 21.18 -3.97
N PRO A 191 -21.86 20.75 -5.25
CA PRO A 191 -22.78 21.35 -6.20
C PRO A 191 -24.22 21.38 -5.69
N ALA A 192 -24.87 22.54 -5.77
CA ALA A 192 -26.24 22.72 -5.29
C ALA A 192 -27.05 23.61 -6.24
N GLU A 193 -28.23 23.12 -6.63
CA GLU A 193 -29.22 23.91 -7.38
C GLU A 193 -30.11 24.74 -6.43
N ALA A 194 -30.31 24.25 -5.21
CA ALA A 194 -31.15 24.88 -4.19
C ALA A 194 -30.31 25.68 -3.19
N THR A 195 -30.93 26.70 -2.59
CA THR A 195 -30.39 27.43 -1.43
C THR A 195 -30.22 26.49 -0.23
N PRO A 196 -29.28 26.76 0.69
CA PRO A 196 -29.07 25.92 1.87
C PRO A 196 -30.35 25.81 2.70
N SER A 197 -30.56 24.66 3.34
CA SER A 197 -31.65 24.50 4.31
C SER A 197 -31.55 25.55 5.42
N SER A 198 -32.68 26.02 5.96
CA SER A 198 -32.69 26.95 7.11
C SER A 198 -32.08 26.35 8.38
N ALA A 199 -31.85 25.03 8.40
CA ALA A 199 -31.15 24.29 9.45
C ALA A 199 -29.68 23.98 9.09
N ALA A 200 -29.10 24.62 8.06
CA ALA A 200 -27.72 24.37 7.67
C ALA A 200 -26.73 24.74 8.80
N PRO A 201 -25.66 23.96 9.00
CA PRO A 201 -24.61 24.31 9.95
C PRO A 201 -23.99 25.69 9.67
N ASP A 202 -23.61 26.41 10.72
CA ASP A 202 -23.14 27.82 10.65
C ASP A 202 -21.93 28.03 9.71
N GLY A 203 -21.10 27.00 9.53
CA GLY A 203 -19.92 27.01 8.67
C GLY A 203 -20.19 26.85 7.18
N VAL A 204 -21.40 26.46 6.78
CA VAL A 204 -21.77 26.26 5.37
C VAL A 204 -22.25 27.57 4.76
N ARG A 205 -21.68 27.92 3.62
CA ARG A 205 -22.04 29.12 2.84
C ARG A 205 -22.36 28.75 1.40
N GLU A 206 -23.25 29.52 0.78
CA GLU A 206 -23.41 29.46 -0.67
C GLU A 206 -22.26 30.22 -1.33
N LEU A 207 -21.65 29.62 -2.35
CA LEU A 207 -20.58 30.21 -3.13
C LEU A 207 -20.85 30.03 -4.63
N HIS A 208 -20.46 31.02 -5.42
CA HIS A 208 -20.54 30.97 -6.88
C HIS A 208 -19.13 30.79 -7.46
N LEU A 209 -18.87 29.60 -8.00
CA LEU A 209 -17.66 29.35 -8.77
C LEU A 209 -17.84 30.00 -10.15
N PRO A 210 -16.94 30.90 -10.57
CA PRO A 210 -17.02 31.48 -11.91
C PRO A 210 -16.69 30.44 -12.98
N GLU A 211 -16.92 30.81 -14.24
CA GLU A 211 -16.30 30.11 -15.35
C GLU A 211 -14.78 30.10 -15.15
N ARG A 212 -14.16 28.95 -15.40
CA ARG A 212 -12.74 28.74 -15.13
C ARG A 212 -12.14 27.76 -16.13
N THR A 213 -10.96 28.08 -16.61
CA THR A 213 -10.17 27.18 -17.46
C THR A 213 -9.09 26.51 -16.64
N ALA A 214 -8.86 25.23 -16.89
CA ALA A 214 -7.84 24.46 -16.19
C ALA A 214 -7.18 23.44 -17.11
N ALA A 215 -5.92 23.14 -16.81
CA ALA A 215 -5.31 21.90 -17.27
C ALA A 215 -5.77 20.77 -16.35
N VAL A 216 -6.38 19.73 -16.91
CA VAL A 216 -7.04 18.68 -16.12
C VAL A 216 -6.49 17.30 -16.44
N ALA A 217 -6.45 16.44 -15.43
CA ALA A 217 -6.19 15.01 -15.59
C ALA A 217 -6.96 14.21 -14.54
N THR A 218 -7.44 13.02 -14.91
CA THR A 218 -8.09 12.11 -13.97
C THR A 218 -7.07 11.22 -13.29
N HIS A 219 -6.92 11.36 -11.98
CA HIS A 219 -6.19 10.43 -11.13
C HIS A 219 -7.00 9.14 -10.91
N LEU A 220 -6.34 7.99 -11.04
CA LEU A 220 -6.95 6.66 -10.87
C LEU A 220 -6.30 5.98 -9.67
N GLY A 221 -7.06 5.78 -8.59
CA GLY A 221 -6.58 5.07 -7.41
C GLY A 221 -6.53 5.91 -6.13
N PRO A 222 -5.77 5.44 -5.12
CA PRO A 222 -5.70 6.09 -3.82
C PRO A 222 -5.04 7.47 -3.90
N HIS A 223 -5.40 8.35 -2.97
CA HIS A 223 -4.89 9.72 -2.94
C HIS A 223 -3.40 9.86 -2.58
N ASP A 224 -2.74 8.77 -2.19
CA ASP A 224 -1.32 8.76 -1.79
C ASP A 224 -0.39 9.19 -2.95
N ASP A 225 -0.79 8.91 -4.20
CA ASP A 225 -0.02 9.20 -5.42
C ASP A 225 -0.63 10.37 -6.24
N LEU A 226 -1.44 11.22 -5.60
CA LEU A 226 -2.05 12.39 -6.25
C LEU A 226 -1.00 13.38 -6.74
N ASP A 227 0.10 13.53 -5.99
CA ASP A 227 1.24 14.40 -6.28
C ASP A 227 1.79 14.20 -7.71
N LEU A 228 1.78 12.97 -8.20
CA LEU A 228 2.16 12.65 -9.56
C LEU A 228 1.18 13.23 -10.60
N THR A 229 -0.14 13.25 -10.30
CA THR A 229 -1.14 13.89 -11.16
C THR A 229 -0.94 15.40 -11.16
N TYR A 230 -0.70 15.99 -9.99
CA TYR A 230 -0.33 17.40 -9.86
C TYR A 230 0.90 17.75 -10.71
N GLY A 231 1.95 16.92 -10.64
CA GLY A 231 3.16 17.07 -11.45
C GLY A 231 2.87 17.06 -12.95
N ALA A 232 1.98 16.17 -13.42
CA ALA A 232 1.61 16.09 -14.83
C ALA A 232 0.86 17.34 -15.32
N VAL A 233 -0.19 17.79 -14.60
CA VAL A 233 -0.97 18.98 -14.99
C VAL A 233 -0.14 20.26 -14.86
N GLY A 234 0.69 20.38 -13.83
CA GLY A 234 1.61 21.50 -13.64
C GLY A 234 2.67 21.57 -14.72
N SER A 235 3.27 20.42 -15.09
CA SER A 235 4.26 20.34 -16.18
C SER A 235 3.63 20.64 -17.54
N PHE A 236 2.40 20.21 -17.77
CA PHE A 236 1.65 20.59 -18.97
C PHE A 236 1.42 22.10 -19.03
N ALA A 237 0.94 22.71 -17.94
CA ALA A 237 0.70 24.15 -17.86
C ALA A 237 1.99 24.94 -18.13
N ALA A 238 3.11 24.54 -17.49
CA ALA A 238 4.41 25.16 -17.70
C ALA A 238 4.90 25.06 -19.16
N ARG A 239 4.77 23.87 -19.80
CA ARG A 239 5.15 23.65 -21.21
C ARG A 239 4.34 24.51 -22.18
N HIS A 240 3.10 24.83 -21.84
CA HIS A 240 2.19 25.63 -22.68
C HIS A 240 2.16 27.12 -22.29
N GLY A 241 3.01 27.55 -21.35
CA GLY A 241 3.09 28.94 -20.91
C GLY A 241 1.85 29.43 -20.15
N LEU A 242 1.07 28.52 -19.56
CA LEU A 242 -0.13 28.84 -18.79
C LEU A 242 0.26 29.27 -17.38
N LYS A 243 -0.28 30.40 -16.91
CA LYS A 243 -0.04 30.91 -15.54
C LYS A 243 -1.01 30.26 -14.56
N SER A 244 -0.50 29.80 -13.42
CA SER A 244 -1.32 29.24 -12.34
C SER A 244 -1.95 30.33 -11.51
N GLN A 245 -3.17 30.09 -11.00
CA GLN A 245 -3.82 30.94 -10.00
C GLN A 245 -3.38 30.63 -8.55
N ASN A 246 -2.30 29.85 -8.35
CA ASN A 246 -1.86 29.32 -7.04
C ASN A 246 -2.97 28.58 -6.27
N LEU A 247 -3.93 28.03 -7.00
CA LEU A 247 -5.08 27.31 -6.48
C LEU A 247 -5.28 26.05 -7.32
N VAL A 248 -5.42 24.91 -6.64
CA VAL A 248 -5.79 23.67 -7.31
C VAL A 248 -7.19 23.27 -6.92
N GLU A 249 -7.95 22.80 -7.90
CA GLU A 249 -9.29 22.27 -7.71
C GLU A 249 -9.27 20.76 -7.92
N GLU A 250 -9.83 20.02 -6.98
CA GLU A 250 -10.07 18.57 -7.10
C GLU A 250 -11.57 18.31 -7.19
N VAL A 251 -11.98 17.40 -8.08
CA VAL A 251 -13.36 16.92 -8.17
C VAL A 251 -13.38 15.42 -7.93
N TYR A 252 -14.05 14.99 -6.86
CA TYR A 252 -14.07 13.60 -6.41
C TYR A 252 -15.15 12.81 -7.14
N LEU A 253 -14.84 12.37 -8.37
CA LEU A 253 -15.77 11.65 -9.25
C LEU A 253 -16.24 10.31 -8.65
N VAL A 254 -15.31 9.59 -8.02
CA VAL A 254 -15.56 8.39 -7.21
C VAL A 254 -14.59 8.43 -6.04
N GLY A 255 -15.10 8.48 -4.80
CA GLY A 255 -14.25 8.58 -3.61
C GLY A 255 -14.57 7.56 -2.53
N PRO A 256 -13.98 7.73 -1.33
CA PRO A 256 -14.26 6.91 -0.14
C PRO A 256 -15.75 6.89 0.23
N ARG A 257 -16.51 7.91 -0.21
CA ARG A 257 -17.94 8.06 0.01
C ARG A 257 -18.80 7.17 -0.89
N ASP A 258 -18.24 6.68 -2.00
CA ASP A 258 -18.92 5.85 -3.00
C ASP A 258 -18.49 4.38 -2.92
N THR A 259 -17.23 4.13 -2.56
CA THR A 259 -16.68 2.78 -2.40
C THR A 259 -15.52 2.75 -1.41
N ASP A 260 -15.45 1.65 -0.66
CA ASP A 260 -14.35 1.30 0.24
C ASP A 260 -13.11 0.76 -0.48
N GLN A 261 -13.12 0.67 -1.81
CA GLN A 261 -12.02 0.14 -2.62
C GLN A 261 -11.17 1.28 -3.23
N PRO A 262 -9.97 1.58 -2.71
CA PRO A 262 -9.20 2.75 -3.16
C PRO A 262 -8.76 2.70 -4.62
N ASN A 263 -8.53 1.51 -5.17
CA ASN A 263 -8.20 1.32 -6.59
C ASN A 263 -9.33 1.74 -7.56
N ARG A 264 -10.56 1.89 -7.05
CA ARG A 264 -11.72 2.37 -7.82
C ARG A 264 -11.93 3.87 -7.70
N TRP A 265 -11.20 4.56 -6.83
CA TRP A 265 -11.34 6.01 -6.69
C TRP A 265 -10.88 6.72 -7.96
N ARG A 266 -11.56 7.83 -8.26
CA ARG A 266 -11.37 8.67 -9.44
C ARG A 266 -11.46 10.12 -8.99
N THR A 267 -10.36 10.85 -9.14
CA THR A 267 -10.28 12.26 -8.75
C THR A 267 -9.78 13.07 -9.93
N LEU A 268 -10.60 13.99 -10.41
CA LEU A 268 -10.18 14.94 -11.45
C LEU A 268 -9.37 16.04 -10.77
N VAL A 269 -8.10 16.19 -11.15
CA VAL A 269 -7.25 17.28 -10.70
C VAL A 269 -7.28 18.36 -11.76
N ALA A 270 -7.67 19.58 -11.37
CA ALA A 270 -7.83 20.74 -12.23
C ALA A 270 -6.89 21.86 -11.78
N TRP A 271 -5.82 22.06 -12.54
CA TRP A 271 -4.87 23.14 -12.35
C TRP A 271 -5.42 24.43 -12.96
N LEU A 272 -5.97 25.32 -12.13
CA LEU A 272 -6.62 26.54 -12.60
C LEU A 272 -5.59 27.49 -13.22
N VAL A 273 -5.90 27.97 -14.42
CA VAL A 273 -5.04 28.88 -15.17
C VAL A 273 -5.65 30.26 -15.30
N GLU A 274 -4.82 31.30 -15.37
CA GLU A 274 -5.26 32.66 -15.67
C GLU A 274 -5.69 32.74 -17.15
N THR A 275 -6.86 33.35 -17.40
CA THR A 275 -7.39 33.61 -18.74
C THR A 275 -6.86 34.91 -19.31
#